data_AF-A0A183H7C7-F1
#
_entry.id   AF-A0A183H7C7-F1
#
_cell.length_a   1.000
_cell.length_b   1.000
_cell.length_c   1.000
_cell.angle_alpha   90.00
_cell.angle_beta   90.00
_cell.angle_gamma   90.00
#
_symmetry.space_group_name_H-M   'P 1'
#
loop_
_entity.id
_entity.type
_entity.pdbx_description
1 polymer ?
#
loop_
_entity_poly.entity_id
_entity_poly.type
_entity_poly.pdbx_seq_one_letter_code
_entity_poly.pdbx_strand_id
1 'polypeptide(L)'
;MAESEEFPTEVEISENIHDSQYIRPMRMKFKRGDKLIKWDLILRHDSVACLLYHKQKQLLLFVKQFRPGKYLLNLAHSSNKIS
;
A
#
# COMPACT_ATOMS: atom_id res chain seq x y z
N MET A 1 22.45 -10.31 12.46
CA MET A 1 23.25 -9.37 11.64
C MET A 1 22.52 -8.85 10.39
N ALA A 2 21.35 -9.37 10.00
CA ALA A 2 20.64 -8.94 8.78
C ALA A 2 19.39 -8.06 9.00
N GLU A 3 18.93 -7.86 10.24
CA GLU A 3 17.69 -7.10 10.51
C GLU A 3 17.86 -5.58 10.42
N SER A 4 19.06 -5.04 10.64
CA SER A 4 19.31 -3.59 10.64
C SER A 4 19.33 -2.97 9.24
N GLU A 5 19.50 -3.76 8.18
CA GLU A 5 19.47 -3.28 6.79
C GLU A 5 18.06 -3.37 6.15
N GLU A 6 17.07 -3.96 6.83
CA GLU A 6 15.71 -4.15 6.27
C GLU A 6 14.86 -2.85 6.31
N PHE A 7 15.26 -1.86 7.13
CA PHE A 7 14.48 -0.64 7.36
C PHE A 7 15.16 0.61 6.79
N PRO A 8 14.39 1.52 6.15
CA PRO A 8 14.95 2.74 5.60
C PRO A 8 15.38 3.70 6.71
N THR A 9 16.52 4.35 6.50
CA THR A 9 17.00 5.51 7.27
C THR A 9 16.65 6.80 6.52
N GLU A 10 16.55 7.92 7.24
CA GLU A 10 16.35 9.26 6.64
C GLU A 10 15.10 9.37 5.76
N VAL A 11 13.95 8.92 6.28
CA VAL A 11 12.67 8.92 5.56
C VAL A 11 12.06 10.32 5.53
N GLU A 12 11.90 10.88 4.33
CA GLU A 12 11.07 12.06 4.06
C GLU A 12 9.71 11.65 3.48
N ILE A 13 8.63 12.29 3.93
CA ILE A 13 7.26 12.03 3.46
C ILE A 13 6.68 13.31 2.87
N SER A 14 6.28 13.26 1.61
CA SER A 14 5.62 14.36 0.91
C SER A 14 4.16 14.02 0.61
N GLU A 15 3.26 14.99 0.79
CA GLU A 15 1.82 14.86 0.52
C GLU A 15 1.43 15.49 -0.82
N ASN A 16 0.22 15.17 -1.31
CA ASN A 16 -0.37 15.79 -2.51
C ASN A 16 0.50 15.66 -3.78
N ILE A 17 1.08 14.48 -4.01
CA ILE A 17 1.83 14.18 -5.23
C ILE A 17 0.87 14.09 -6.42
N HIS A 18 1.13 14.89 -7.45
CA HIS A 18 0.31 14.98 -8.66
C HIS A 18 1.04 14.55 -9.95
N ASP A 19 2.35 14.37 -9.89
CA ASP A 19 3.27 14.12 -11.00
C ASP A 19 3.91 12.71 -10.95
N SER A 20 3.34 11.79 -10.18
CA SER A 20 3.87 10.42 -10.08
C SER A 20 3.75 9.65 -11.40
N GLN A 21 4.87 9.04 -11.81
CA GLN A 21 4.93 8.12 -12.95
C GLN A 21 4.33 6.73 -12.66
N TYR A 22 4.11 6.39 -11.38
CA TYR A 22 3.69 5.04 -10.95
C TYR A 22 2.21 4.96 -10.58
N ILE A 23 1.68 6.03 -9.99
CA ILE A 23 0.31 6.11 -9.52
C ILE A 23 -0.33 7.43 -9.95
N ARG A 24 -1.61 7.41 -10.27
CA ARG A 24 -2.38 8.64 -10.59
C ARG A 24 -3.64 8.68 -9.74
N PRO A 25 -3.69 9.55 -8.71
CA PRO A 25 -4.90 9.78 -7.93
C PRO A 25 -5.99 10.41 -8.80
N MET A 26 -7.22 9.91 -8.68
CA MET A 26 -8.38 10.41 -9.43
C MET A 26 -9.61 10.45 -8.53
N ARG A 27 -10.48 11.44 -8.76
CA ARG A 27 -11.80 11.50 -8.12
C ARG A 27 -12.88 11.40 -9.18
N MET A 28 -13.63 10.31 -9.16
CA MET A 28 -14.83 10.14 -9.96
C MET A 28 -16.02 10.77 -9.24
N LYS A 29 -16.83 11.55 -9.95
CA LYS A 29 -18.11 12.07 -9.45
C LYS A 29 -19.22 11.60 -10.38
N PHE A 30 -20.26 11.00 -9.83
CA PHE A 30 -21.36 10.47 -10.63
C PHE A 30 -22.68 10.52 -9.86
N LYS A 31 -23.79 10.50 -10.61
CA LYS A 31 -25.14 10.42 -10.04
C LYS A 31 -25.62 8.96 -10.10
N ARG A 32 -26.11 8.43 -8.98
CA ARG A 32 -26.77 7.11 -8.91
C ARG A 32 -28.18 7.29 -8.35
N GLY A 33 -29.18 7.26 -9.22
CA GLY A 33 -30.54 7.72 -8.90
C GLY A 33 -30.53 9.21 -8.60
N ASP A 34 -30.94 9.60 -7.40
CA ASP A 34 -30.91 11.00 -6.92
C ASP A 34 -29.72 11.34 -6.03
N LYS A 35 -28.82 10.38 -5.80
CA LYS A 35 -27.63 10.60 -4.98
C LYS A 35 -26.43 10.99 -5.84
N LEU A 36 -25.81 12.12 -5.50
CA LEU A 36 -24.47 12.46 -5.97
C LEU A 36 -23.43 11.71 -5.14
N ILE A 37 -22.58 10.94 -5.82
CA ILE A 37 -21.55 10.10 -5.23
C ILE A 37 -20.19 10.59 -5.71
N LYS A 38 -19.20 10.53 -4.82
CA LYS A 38 -17.79 10.80 -5.11
C LYS A 38 -16.98 9.57 -4.71
N TRP A 39 -16.13 9.07 -5.59
CA TRP A 39 -15.21 7.96 -5.35
C TRP A 39 -13.78 8.38 -5.66
N ASP A 40 -12.88 8.15 -4.70
CA ASP A 40 -11.45 8.35 -4.87
C ASP A 40 -10.80 7.04 -5.29
N LEU A 41 -9.98 7.13 -6.33
CA LEU A 41 -9.39 6.01 -7.05
C LEU A 41 -7.91 6.28 -7.25
N ILE A 42 -7.12 5.21 -7.36
CA ILE A 42 -5.71 5.29 -7.74
C ILE A 42 -5.52 4.40 -8.96
N LEU A 43 -5.24 5.01 -10.11
CA LEU A 43 -4.77 4.26 -11.27
C LEU A 43 -3.31 3.90 -11.07
N ARG A 44 -2.93 2.67 -11.45
CA ARG A 44 -1.60 2.09 -11.29
C ARG A 44 -1.34 1.09 -12.40
N HIS A 45 -0.08 0.76 -12.63
CA HIS A 45 0.32 -0.28 -13.59
C HIS A 45 -0.27 -1.64 -13.21
N ASP A 46 -0.46 -2.49 -14.22
CA ASP A 46 -0.95 -3.85 -14.03
C ASP A 46 0.03 -4.67 -13.17
N SER A 47 -0.52 -5.62 -12.42
CA SER A 47 0.25 -6.46 -11.50
C SER A 47 -0.11 -7.93 -11.67
N VAL A 48 0.85 -8.79 -11.34
CA VAL A 48 0.68 -10.24 -11.31
C VAL A 48 0.89 -10.75 -9.89
N ALA A 49 0.16 -11.79 -9.54
CA ALA A 49 0.36 -12.53 -8.30
C ALA A 49 0.29 -14.03 -8.60
N CYS A 50 1.08 -14.83 -7.87
CA CYS A 50 1.03 -16.28 -7.95
C CYS A 50 1.00 -16.89 -6.55
N LEU A 51 0.44 -18.09 -6.44
CA LEU A 51 0.43 -18.88 -5.22
C LEU A 51 1.11 -20.21 -5.49
N LEU A 52 2.18 -20.50 -4.75
CA LEU A 52 2.96 -21.72 -4.91
C LEU A 52 2.65 -22.68 -3.77
N TYR A 53 2.29 -23.92 -4.12
CA TYR A 53 1.98 -24.97 -3.17
C TYR A 53 2.93 -26.16 -3.33
N HIS A 54 3.56 -26.54 -2.22
CA HIS A 54 4.46 -27.69 -2.17
C HIS A 54 3.67 -28.96 -1.77
N LYS A 55 3.41 -29.84 -2.75
CA LYS A 55 2.57 -31.03 -2.58
C LYS A 55 3.04 -31.99 -1.48
N GLN A 56 4.33 -32.34 -1.43
CA GLN A 56 4.81 -33.34 -0.47
C GLN A 56 4.80 -32.83 0.97
N LYS A 57 5.07 -31.53 1.18
CA LYS A 57 5.07 -30.90 2.50
C LYS A 57 3.70 -30.38 2.92
N GLN A 58 2.74 -30.30 2.00
CA GLN A 58 1.43 -29.70 2.22
C GLN A 58 1.53 -28.23 2.69
N LEU A 59 2.46 -27.46 2.13
CA LEU A 59 2.77 -26.09 2.54
C LEU A 59 2.59 -25.08 1.40
N LEU A 60 2.21 -23.85 1.76
CA LEU A 60 2.21 -22.70 0.86
C LEU A 60 3.50 -21.89 1.03
N LEU A 61 4.05 -21.41 -0.09
CA LEU A 61 5.22 -20.55 -0.08
C LEU A 61 4.78 -19.08 -0.12
N PHE A 62 5.29 -18.31 0.83
CA PHE A 62 5.09 -16.86 0.93
C PHE A 62 6.43 -16.14 0.95
N VAL A 63 6.40 -14.84 0.65
CA VAL A 63 7.56 -13.95 0.74
C VAL A 63 7.38 -12.94 1.86
N LYS A 64 8.45 -12.65 2.61
CA LYS A 64 8.54 -11.51 3.52
C LYS A 64 9.28 -10.40 2.80
N GLN A 65 8.70 -9.19 2.76
CA GLN A 65 9.31 -8.03 2.13
C GLN A 65 8.88 -6.76 2.88
N PHE A 66 9.73 -5.74 2.88
CA PHE A 66 9.36 -4.43 3.40
C PHE A 66 8.23 -3.81 2.55
N ARG A 67 7.24 -3.21 3.22
CA ARG A 67 6.06 -2.57 2.58
C ARG A 67 5.93 -1.12 3.10
N PRO A 68 6.41 -0.11 2.34
CA PRO A 68 6.44 1.29 2.81
C PRO A 68 5.09 1.82 3.30
N GLY A 69 3.99 1.52 2.59
CA GLY A 69 2.65 1.95 3.01
C GLY A 69 2.17 1.34 4.33
N LYS A 70 2.58 0.11 4.64
CA LYS A 70 2.24 -0.54 5.93
C LYS A 70 3.08 0.02 7.07
N TYR A 71 4.35 0.32 6.79
CA TYR A 71 5.24 1.00 7.73
C TYR A 71 4.65 2.36 8.14
N LEU A 72 4.27 3.20 7.17
CA LEU A 72 3.65 4.50 7.44
C LEU A 72 2.35 4.40 8.25
N LEU A 73 1.48 3.44 7.90
CA LEU A 73 0.23 3.21 8.63
C LEU A 73 0.48 2.83 10.11
N ASN A 74 1.46 1.98 10.36
CA ASN A 74 1.79 1.57 11.73
C ASN A 74 2.34 2.74 12.56
N LEU A 75 3.13 3.64 11.97
CA LEU A 75 3.57 4.87 12.62
C LEU A 75 2.38 5.74 13.02
N ALA A 76 1.45 6.00 12.09
CA ALA A 76 0.26 6.81 12.36
C ALA A 76 -0.61 6.24 13.50
N HIS A 77 -0.77 4.91 13.57
CA HIS A 77 -1.50 4.27 14.67
C HIS A 77 -0.78 4.33 16.01
N SER A 78 0.55 4.31 16.00
CA SER A 78 1.35 4.35 17.22
C SER A 78 1.36 5.75 17.84
N SER A 79 1.34 6.80 17.00
CA SER A 79 1.19 8.19 17.45
C SER A 79 -0.18 8.49 18.06
N ASN A 80 -1.23 7.75 17.69
CA ASN A 80 -2.59 7.94 18.22
C ASN A 80 -2.86 7.20 19.55
N LYS A 81 -1.82 6.64 20.20
CA LYS A 81 -1.89 6.03 21.55
C LYS A 81 -1.41 6.96 22.68
N ILE A 82 -1.12 8.22 22.38
CA ILE A 82 -0.69 9.23 23.36
C ILE A 82 -1.60 10.47 23.27
N SER A 83 -2.91 10.24 23.41
CA SER A 83 -3.89 11.28 23.76
C SER A 83 -4.93 10.74 24.74
#